data_AF-A0A7X4JNA4-F1
#
_entry.id   AF-A0A7X4JNA4-F1
#
_cell.length_a   1.000
_cell.length_b   1.000
_cell.length_c   1.000
_cell.angle_alpha   90.00
_cell.angle_beta   90.00
_cell.angle_gamma   90.00
#
_symmetry.space_group_name_H-M   'P 1'
#
loop_
_entity.id
_entity.type
_entity.pdbx_description
1 polymer ?
#
loop_
_entity_poly.entity_id
_entity_poly.type
_entity_poly.pdbx_seq_one_letter_code
_entity_poly.pdbx_strand_id
1 'polypeptide(L)' 'MQASLENILEAFNQLPEIEKHTIASEIIKQVASLDIPPLTDEALTEIADALFVEHDKMEAADAKTKSR' A
#
# COMPACT_ATOMS: atom_id res chain seq x y z
N MET A 1 18.18 3.22 -15.05
CA MET A 1 17.27 2.07 -15.19
C MET A 1 16.48 1.99 -13.90
N GLN A 2 15.17 2.17 -13.95
CA GLN A 2 14.32 2.11 -12.75
C GLN A 2 13.95 0.65 -12.53
N ALA A 3 14.41 0.05 -11.44
CA ALA A 3 14.03 -1.32 -11.11
C ALA A 3 12.53 -1.33 -10.76
N SER A 4 11.77 -2.27 -11.33
CA SER A 4 10.37 -2.46 -10.92
C SER A 4 10.31 -2.98 -9.49
N LEU A 5 9.17 -2.77 -8.82
CA LEU A 5 8.96 -3.27 -7.47
C LEU A 5 9.13 -4.80 -7.41
N GLU A 6 8.63 -5.52 -8.43
CA GLU A 6 8.77 -6.98 -8.48
C GLU A 6 10.24 -7.41 -8.51
N ASN A 7 11.07 -6.73 -9.32
CA ASN A 7 12.49 -7.05 -9.43
C ASN A 7 13.24 -6.79 -8.12
N ILE A 8 12.86 -5.76 -7.37
CA ILE A 8 13.46 -5.45 -6.06
C ILE A 8 13.10 -6.53 -5.04
N LEU A 9 11.83 -6.96 -5.01
CA LEU A 9 11.36 -8.00 -4.11
C LEU A 9 11.98 -9.36 -4.44
N GLU A 10 12.09 -9.69 -5.72
CA GLU A 10 12.73 -10.93 -6.17
C GLU A 10 14.21 -10.95 -5.77
N ALA A 11 14.94 -9.85 -5.99
CA ALA A 11 16.34 -9.74 -5.56
C ALA A 11 16.48 -9.86 -4.04
N PHE A 12 15.61 -9.24 -3.25
CA PHE A 12 15.60 -9.36 -1.79
C PHE A 12 15.37 -10.81 -1.33
N ASN A 13 14.45 -11.53 -1.98
CA ASN A 13 14.12 -12.90 -1.61
C ASN A 13 15.27 -13.89 -1.83
N GLN A 14 16.17 -13.60 -2.78
CA GLN A 14 17.35 -14.42 -3.08
C GLN A 14 18.53 -14.20 -2.12
N LEU A 15 18.45 -13.20 -1.22
CA LEU A 15 19.51 -12.92 -0.27
C LEU A 15 19.60 -13.97 0.84
N PRO A 16 20.79 -14.15 1.45
CA PRO A 16 20.91 -14.89 2.72
C PRO A 16 20.06 -14.26 3.82
N GLU A 17 19.53 -15.08 4.74
CA GLU A 17 18.66 -14.60 5.82
C GLU A 17 19.29 -13.49 6.68
N ILE A 18 20.60 -13.56 6.93
CA ILE A 18 21.34 -12.51 7.67
C ILE A 18 21.28 -11.15 6.94
N GLU A 19 21.40 -11.17 5.62
CA GLU A 19 21.34 -9.96 4.80
C GLU A 19 19.91 -9.43 4.70
N LYS A 20 18.91 -10.31 4.56
CA LYS A 20 17.48 -9.93 4.63
C LYS A 20 17.14 -9.22 5.93
N HIS A 21 17.59 -9.78 7.07
CA HIS A 21 17.37 -9.20 8.39
C HIS A 21 18.02 -7.81 8.52
N THR A 22 19.24 -7.67 7.98
CA THR A 22 19.97 -6.40 7.99
C THR A 22 19.22 -5.34 7.18
N ILE A 23 18.82 -5.66 5.96
CA ILE A 23 18.06 -4.76 5.09
C ILE A 23 16.70 -4.42 5.70
N ALA A 24 15.98 -5.41 6.24
CA ALA A 24 14.70 -5.18 6.92
C ALA A 24 14.86 -4.23 8.12
N SER A 25 15.93 -4.39 8.92
CA SER A 25 16.22 -3.49 10.03
C SER A 25 16.46 -2.05 9.58
N GLU A 26 17.25 -1.86 8.52
CA GLU A 26 17.51 -0.52 7.96
C GLU A 26 16.24 0.11 7.38
N ILE A 27 15.41 -0.67 6.68
CA ILE A 27 14.10 -0.20 6.19
C ILE A 27 13.22 0.23 7.35
N ILE A 28 13.14 -0.57 8.42
CA ILE A 28 12.32 -0.23 9.60
C ILE A 28 12.85 1.06 10.26
N LYS A 29 14.17 1.23 10.41
CA LYS A 29 14.75 2.47 10.94
C LYS A 29 14.43 3.68 10.06
N GLN A 30 14.53 3.52 8.74
CA GLN A 30 14.21 4.56 7.77
C GLN A 30 12.71 4.92 7.81
N VAL A 31 11.83 3.92 7.92
CA VAL A 31 10.38 4.12 8.03
C VAL A 31 10.01 4.77 9.36
N ALA A 32 10.67 4.38 10.45
CA ALA A 32 10.45 4.98 11.76
C ALA A 32 10.94 6.43 11.85
N SER A 33 11.87 6.84 10.98
CA SER A 33 12.31 8.24 10.87
C SER A 33 11.46 9.07 9.90
N LEU A 34 10.55 8.44 9.14
CA LEU A 34 9.55 9.18 8.40
C LEU A 34 8.62 9.87 9.40
N ASP A 35 8.42 11.16 9.22
CA ASP A 35 7.40 11.93 9.93
C ASP A 35 6.03 11.58 9.34
N ILE A 36 5.57 10.36 9.64
CA ILE A 36 4.24 9.90 9.26
C ILE A 36 3.29 10.51 10.29
N PRO A 37 2.40 11.43 9.90
CA PRO A 37 1.46 12.02 10.82
C PRO A 37 0.63 10.89 11.47
N PRO A 38 0.30 11.01 12.77
CA PRO A 38 -0.50 10.02 13.44
C PRO A 38 -1.82 9.83 12.70
N LEU A 39 -2.23 8.59 12.51
CA LEU A 39 -3.53 8.27 11.93
C LEU A 39 -4.62 8.71 12.91
N THR A 40 -5.33 9.79 12.58
CA THR A 40 -6.40 10.33 13.42
C THR A 40 -7.74 9.66 13.10
N ASP A 41 -8.68 9.73 14.04
CA ASP A 41 -10.04 9.21 13.84
C ASP A 41 -10.76 9.95 12.70
N GLU A 42 -10.48 11.24 12.52
CA GLU A 42 -10.99 12.02 11.39
C GLU A 42 -10.43 11.51 10.05
N ALA A 43 -9.11 11.26 9.98
CA ALA A 43 -8.48 10.72 8.78
C ALA A 43 -9.03 9.32 8.43
N LEU A 44 -9.28 8.48 9.44
CA LEU A 44 -9.94 7.20 9.26
C LEU A 44 -11.35 7.35 8.69
N THR A 45 -12.11 8.32 9.19
CA THR A 45 -13.48 8.59 8.74
C THR A 45 -13.49 9.09 7.29
N GLU A 46 -12.61 10.03 6.94
CA GLU A 46 -12.48 10.56 5.57
C GLU A 46 -12.10 9.47 4.57
N ILE A 47 -11.16 8.59 4.94
CA ILE A 47 -10.77 7.45 4.11
C ILE A 47 -11.95 6.49 3.91
N ALA A 48 -12.70 6.20 4.97
CA ALA A 48 -13.87 5.34 4.89
C ALA A 48 -14.93 5.92 3.94
N ASP A 49 -15.25 7.21 4.07
CA ASP A 49 -16.22 7.90 3.19
C ASP A 49 -15.77 7.85 1.72
N ALA A 50 -14.47 8.08 1.46
CA ALA A 50 -13.93 7.99 0.11
C ALA A 50 -14.09 6.59 -0.49
N LEU A 51 -13.83 5.54 0.30
CA LEU A 51 -14.02 4.16 -0.11
C LEU A 51 -15.49 3.86 -0.41
N PHE A 52 -16.43 4.27 0.45
CA PHE A 52 -17.87 4.08 0.19
C PHE A 52 -18.30 4.72 -1.13
N VAL A 53 -17.86 5.96 -1.40
CA VAL A 53 -18.18 6.65 -2.65
C VAL A 53 -17.59 5.94 -3.87
N GLU A 54 -16.38 5.37 -3.76
CA GLU A 54 -15.79 4.57 -4.83
C GLU A 54 -16.61 3.30 -5.10
N HIS A 55 -16.99 2.59 -4.05
CA HIS A 55 -17.81 1.39 -4.14
C HIS A 55 -19.19 1.68 -4.76
N ASP A 56 -19.86 2.75 -4.37
CA ASP A 56 -21.14 3.17 -4.98
C ASP A 56 -21.01 3.41 -6.48
N LYS A 57 -19.91 4.02 -6.93
CA LYS A 57 -19.65 4.23 -8.36
C LYS A 57 -19.44 2.92 -9.10
N MET A 58 -18.71 1.98 -8.50
CA MET A 58 -18.51 0.65 -9.06
C MET A 58 -19.84 -0.10 -9.19
N GLU A 59 -20.66 -0.11 -8.15
CA GLU A 59 -21.98 -0.74 -8.18
C GLU A 59 -22.90 -0.13 -9.24
N ALA A 60 -22.91 1.20 -9.36
CA ALA A 60 -23.69 1.88 -10.39
C ALA A 60 -23.22 1.55 -11.82
N ALA A 61 -21.91 1.38 -12.02
CA ALA A 61 -21.33 0.96 -13.30
C ALA A 61 -21.71 -0.49 -13.65
N ASP A 62 -21.64 -1.39 -12.66
CA ASP A 62 -22.04 -2.78 -12.81
C ASP A 62 -23.54 -2.93 -13.10
N ALA A 63 -24.38 -2.17 -12.39
CA ALA A 63 -25.84 -2.16 -12.61
C ALA A 63 -26.20 -1.70 -14.04
N LYS A 64 -25.52 -0.66 -14.54
CA LYS A 64 -25.71 -0.19 -15.93
C LYS A 64 -25.25 -1.21 -16.96
N THR A 65 -24.24 -2.01 -16.64
CA THR A 65 -23.73 -3.06 -17.54
C THR A 65 -24.67 -4.26 -17.59
N LYS A 66 -25.29 -4.65 -16.47
CA LYS A 66 -26.26 -5.76 -16.38
C LYS A 66 -27.64 -5.43 -16.98
N SER A 67 -27.95 -4.15 -17.18
CA SER A 67 -29.24 -3.70 -17.74
C SER A 67 -29.23 -3.51 -19.27
N ARG A 68 -28.13 -3.86 -19.96
CA ARG A 68 -27.98 -3.89 -21.42
C ARG A 68 -27.94 -5.33 -21.92
#